data_AF-A0A1X7A6D1-F1
#
_entry.id   AF-A0A1X7A6D1-F1
#
_cell.length_a   1.000
_cell.length_b   1.000
_cell.length_c   1.000
_cell.angle_alpha   90.00
_cell.angle_beta   90.00
_cell.angle_gamma   90.00
#
_symmetry.space_group_name_H-M   'P 1'
#
loop_
_entity.id
_entity.type
_entity.pdbx_description
1 polymer ?
#
loop_
_entity_poly.entity_id
_entity_poly.type
_entity_poly.pdbx_seq_one_letter_code
_entity_poly.pdbx_strand_id
1 'polypeptide(L)'
;MASRRDRALGLIERLHRVEIEARAVELGALRDRMAELERQSAETAQALARDGRITSIETAPYVGDYIRDARAQIGALDRARAALEPQAEALEAAMREGFREMKTVATVAARAKLRAARDRAAREAAETDEMVLLRWGRES
;
A
#
# COMPACT_ATOMS: atom_id res chain seq x y z
N MET A 1 -20.79 -23.33 14.25
CA MET A 1 -21.00 -22.00 13.61
C MET A 1 -19.82 -21.05 13.87
N ALA A 2 -19.41 -20.80 15.13
CA ALA A 2 -18.32 -19.87 15.48
C ALA A 2 -16.98 -20.18 14.78
N SER A 3 -16.52 -21.44 14.74
CA SER A 3 -15.23 -21.78 14.10
C SER A 3 -15.20 -21.62 12.57
N ARG A 4 -16.37 -21.63 11.90
CA ARG A 4 -16.44 -21.34 10.45
C ARG A 4 -16.33 -19.83 10.22
N ARG A 5 -16.98 -19.03 11.06
CA ARG A 5 -16.90 -17.56 11.03
C ARG A 5 -15.49 -17.05 11.32
N ASP A 6 -14.81 -17.59 12.34
CA ASP A 6 -13.44 -17.18 12.68
C ASP A 6 -12.44 -17.51 11.57
N ARG A 7 -12.59 -18.69 10.94
CA ARG A 7 -11.79 -19.07 9.77
C ARG A 7 -12.06 -18.15 8.59
N ALA A 8 -13.32 -17.78 8.34
CA ALA A 8 -13.69 -16.85 7.28
C ALA A 8 -13.08 -15.46 7.50
N LEU A 9 -13.18 -14.91 8.72
CA LEU A 9 -12.59 -13.60 9.05
C LEU A 9 -11.06 -13.62 8.89
N GLY A 10 -10.40 -14.70 9.31
CA GLY A 10 -8.96 -14.85 9.10
C GLY A 10 -8.56 -15.01 7.62
N LEU A 11 -9.43 -15.61 6.79
CA LEU A 11 -9.21 -15.69 5.35
C LEU A 11 -9.35 -14.31 4.69
N ILE A 12 -10.40 -13.55 5.06
CA ILE A 12 -10.64 -12.20 4.55
C ILE A 12 -9.46 -11.28 4.89
N GLU A 13 -8.95 -11.33 6.12
CA GLU A 13 -7.78 -10.53 6.52
C GLU A 13 -6.54 -10.84 5.65
N ARG A 14 -6.28 -12.14 5.39
CA ARG A 14 -5.17 -12.55 4.52
C ARG A 14 -5.37 -12.10 3.07
N LEU A 15 -6.59 -12.17 2.56
CA LEU A 15 -6.90 -11.72 1.21
C LEU A 15 -6.62 -10.22 1.05
N HIS A 16 -7.14 -9.40 1.96
CA HIS A 16 -6.85 -7.95 1.95
C HIS A 16 -5.36 -7.66 2.06
N ARG A 17 -4.61 -8.42 2.87
CA ARG A 17 -3.15 -8.25 2.97
C ARG A 17 -2.46 -8.48 1.62
N VAL A 18 -2.78 -9.58 0.95
CA VAL A 18 -2.22 -9.88 -0.37
C VAL A 18 -2.57 -8.81 -1.40
N GLU A 19 -3.82 -8.32 -1.39
CA GLU A 19 -4.24 -7.24 -2.29
C GLU A 19 -3.50 -5.92 -2.02
N ILE A 20 -3.28 -5.56 -0.75
CA ILE A 20 -2.52 -4.36 -0.38
C ILE A 20 -1.05 -4.51 -0.81
N GLU A 21 -0.46 -5.69 -0.60
CA GLU A 21 0.91 -5.99 -1.02
C GLU A 21 1.07 -5.90 -2.55
N ALA A 22 0.13 -6.47 -3.31
CA ALA A 22 0.14 -6.36 -4.77
C ALA A 22 0.06 -4.90 -5.24
N ARG A 23 -0.86 -4.11 -4.68
CA ARG A 23 -0.98 -2.68 -4.98
C ARG A 23 0.27 -1.88 -4.58
N ALA A 24 0.94 -2.27 -3.49
CA ALA A 24 2.19 -1.63 -3.06
C ALA A 24 3.32 -1.85 -4.09
N VAL A 25 3.41 -3.06 -4.66
CA VAL A 25 4.37 -3.38 -5.72
C VAL A 25 4.07 -2.55 -6.97
N GLU A 26 2.81 -2.47 -7.39
CA GLU A 26 2.39 -1.65 -8.54
C GLU A 26 2.71 -0.16 -8.32
N LEU A 27 2.43 0.38 -7.13
CA LEU A 27 2.76 1.76 -6.77
C LEU A 27 4.28 2.00 -6.78
N GLY A 28 5.06 1.03 -6.32
CA GLY A 28 6.52 1.08 -6.38
C GLY A 28 7.02 1.20 -7.83
N ALA A 29 6.55 0.32 -8.71
CA ALA A 29 6.92 0.35 -10.13
C ALA A 29 6.53 1.68 -10.81
N LEU A 30 5.38 2.25 -10.46
CA LEU A 30 4.92 3.53 -10.97
C LEU A 30 5.82 4.68 -10.49
N ARG A 31 6.18 4.70 -9.21
CA ARG A 31 7.09 5.70 -8.64
C ARG A 31 8.49 5.61 -9.23
N ASP A 32 9.01 4.40 -9.44
CA ASP A 32 10.28 4.18 -10.12
C ASP A 32 10.23 4.74 -11.55
N ARG A 33 9.12 4.54 -12.26
CA ARG A 33 8.93 5.11 -13.60
C ARG A 33 8.87 6.64 -13.58
N MET A 34 8.21 7.24 -12.60
CA MET A 34 8.16 8.68 -12.43
C MET A 34 9.54 9.27 -12.12
N ALA A 35 10.31 8.61 -11.25
CA ALA A 35 11.68 9.01 -10.92
C ALA A 35 12.61 8.90 -12.14
N GLU A 36 12.43 7.87 -12.97
CA GLU A 36 13.16 7.74 -14.24
C GLU A 36 12.88 8.93 -15.18
N LEU A 37 11.61 9.28 -15.36
CA LEU A 37 11.22 10.42 -16.20
C LEU A 37 11.76 11.74 -15.67
N GLU A 38 11.73 11.94 -14.35
CA GLU A 38 12.31 13.11 -13.69
C GLU A 38 13.83 13.18 -13.90
N ARG A 39 14.54 12.05 -13.77
CA ARG A 39 15.98 11.99 -14.04
C ARG A 39 16.30 12.34 -15.49
N GLN A 40 15.58 11.78 -16.45
CA GLN A 40 15.74 12.09 -17.88
C GLN A 40 15.48 13.58 -18.18
N SER A 41 14.46 14.16 -17.55
CA SER A 41 14.14 15.59 -17.68
C SER A 41 15.29 16.46 -17.15
N ALA A 42 15.81 16.13 -15.96
CA ALA A 42 16.95 16.81 -15.36
C ALA A 42 18.25 16.66 -16.18
N GLU A 43 18.55 15.47 -16.69
CA GLU A 43 19.69 15.21 -17.56
C GLU A 43 19.62 16.04 -18.85
N THR A 44 18.44 16.10 -19.47
CA THR A 44 18.20 16.92 -20.68
C THR A 44 18.40 18.42 -20.39
N ALA A 45 17.88 18.89 -19.24
CA ALA A 45 18.05 20.27 -18.81
C ALA A 45 19.52 20.62 -18.52
N GLN A 46 20.27 19.70 -17.91
CA GLN A 46 21.71 19.87 -17.66
C GLN A 46 22.51 19.90 -18.96
N ALA A 47 22.21 19.00 -19.91
CA ALA A 47 22.83 19.00 -21.23
C ALA A 47 22.57 20.32 -21.95
N LEU A 48 21.32 20.79 -21.96
CA LEU A 48 20.94 22.08 -22.54
C LEU A 48 21.70 23.25 -21.89
N ALA A 49 21.87 23.25 -20.56
CA ALA A 49 22.59 24.30 -19.85
C ALA A 49 24.09 24.32 -20.17
N ARG A 50 24.70 23.16 -20.40
CA ARG A 50 26.10 23.01 -20.77
C ARG A 50 26.33 23.36 -22.24
N ASP A 51 25.57 22.74 -23.12
CA ASP A 51 25.82 22.72 -24.57
C ASP A 51 25.18 23.94 -25.25
N GLY A 52 24.11 24.51 -24.68
CA GLY A 52 23.48 25.73 -25.19
C GLY A 52 24.31 27.01 -25.05
N ARG A 53 25.45 26.96 -24.33
CA ARG A 53 26.39 28.08 -24.18
C ARG A 53 27.66 27.93 -25.03
N ILE A 54 27.95 26.74 -25.54
CA ILE A 54 29.17 26.45 -26.30
C ILE A 54 28.85 26.68 -27.78
N THR A 55 29.16 27.87 -28.28
CA THR A 55 28.93 28.26 -29.68
C THR A 55 30.25 28.37 -30.42
N SER A 56 30.62 27.32 -31.15
CA SER A 56 31.59 27.47 -32.25
C SER A 56 30.88 28.13 -33.44
N ILE A 57 31.62 28.79 -34.33
CA ILE A 57 31.06 29.42 -35.54
C ILE A 57 30.34 28.39 -36.42
N GLU A 58 30.83 27.15 -36.44
CA GLU A 58 30.30 26.04 -37.23
C GLU A 58 28.99 25.47 -36.68
N THR A 59 28.77 25.55 -35.36
CA THR A 59 27.57 25.02 -34.70
C THR A 59 26.45 26.06 -34.55
N ALA A 60 26.75 27.35 -34.73
CA ALA A 60 25.79 28.45 -34.56
C ALA A 60 24.45 28.29 -35.30
N PRO A 61 24.38 27.75 -36.54
CA PRO A 61 23.10 27.55 -37.23
C PRO A 61 22.18 26.52 -36.56
N TYR A 62 22.73 25.55 -35.84
CA TYR A 62 21.98 24.39 -35.30
C TYR A 62 21.53 24.58 -33.84
N VAL A 63 22.12 25.54 -33.12
CA VAL A 63 21.89 25.75 -31.68
C VAL A 63 20.43 26.13 -31.39
N GLY A 64 19.80 26.92 -32.26
CA GLY A 64 18.40 27.35 -32.08
C GLY A 64 17.42 26.18 -32.09
N ASP A 65 17.58 25.27 -33.06
CA ASP A 65 16.73 24.08 -33.18
C ASP A 65 17.02 23.08 -32.05
N TYR A 66 18.30 22.87 -31.70
CA TYR A 66 18.67 22.06 -30.53
C TYR A 66 18.01 22.55 -29.23
N ILE A 67 18.05 23.86 -28.94
CA ILE A 67 17.43 24.42 -27.73
C ILE A 67 15.91 24.20 -27.75
N ARG A 68 15.28 24.37 -28.92
CA ARG A 68 13.83 24.16 -29.08
C ARG A 68 13.47 22.69 -28.81
N ASP A 69 14.19 21.77 -29.42
CA ASP A 69 13.94 20.33 -29.31
C ASP A 69 14.18 19.82 -27.88
N ALA A 70 15.27 20.26 -27.23
CA ALA A 70 15.55 19.92 -25.85
C ALA A 70 14.45 20.42 -24.89
N ARG A 71 13.93 21.64 -25.09
CA ARG A 71 12.79 22.16 -24.31
C ARG A 71 11.50 21.38 -24.57
N ALA A 72 11.24 21.01 -25.82
CA ALA A 72 10.09 20.19 -26.17
C ALA A 72 10.17 18.81 -25.51
N GLN A 73 11.36 18.20 -25.49
CA GLN A 73 11.63 16.93 -24.84
C GLN A 73 11.43 17.00 -23.32
N ILE A 74 11.98 18.01 -22.64
CA ILE A 74 11.75 18.25 -21.21
C ILE A 74 10.24 18.34 -20.93
N GLY A 75 9.52 19.18 -21.69
CA GLY A 75 8.07 19.31 -21.51
C GLY A 75 7.30 18.02 -21.79
N ALA A 76 7.76 17.17 -22.71
CA ALA A 76 7.15 15.87 -22.96
C ALA A 76 7.39 14.88 -21.80
N LEU A 77 8.60 14.85 -21.24
CA LEU A 77 8.96 14.03 -20.08
C LEU A 77 8.16 14.44 -18.84
N ASP A 78 8.06 15.75 -18.58
CA ASP A 78 7.31 16.28 -17.44
C ASP A 78 5.80 15.97 -17.56
N ARG A 79 5.23 16.11 -18.77
CA ARG A 79 3.82 15.71 -19.02
C ARG A 79 3.63 14.20 -18.86
N ALA A 80 4.56 13.38 -19.33
CA ALA A 80 4.49 11.94 -19.17
C ALA A 80 4.54 11.54 -17.68
N ARG A 81 5.38 12.19 -16.87
CA ARG A 81 5.41 12.01 -15.41
C ARG A 81 4.09 12.44 -14.78
N ALA A 82 3.60 13.63 -15.11
CA ALA A 82 2.34 14.16 -14.56
C ALA A 82 1.13 13.28 -14.91
N ALA A 83 1.14 12.59 -16.06
CA ALA A 83 0.09 11.64 -16.44
C ALA A 83 0.06 10.36 -15.58
N LEU A 84 1.16 10.05 -14.87
CA LEU A 84 1.23 8.91 -13.94
C LEU A 84 0.75 9.28 -12.53
N GLU A 85 0.77 10.57 -12.15
CA GLU A 85 0.37 11.02 -10.81
C GLU A 85 -1.03 10.56 -10.41
N PRO A 86 -2.09 10.70 -11.25
CA PRO A 86 -3.42 10.27 -10.87
C PRO A 86 -3.52 8.75 -10.64
N GLN A 87 -2.69 7.96 -11.34
CA GLN A 87 -2.64 6.51 -11.16
C GLN A 87 -1.99 6.16 -9.82
N ALA A 88 -0.94 6.90 -9.43
CA ALA A 88 -0.28 6.74 -8.13
C ALA A 88 -1.23 7.07 -6.98
N GLU A 89 -1.93 8.21 -7.09
CA GLU A 89 -2.92 8.64 -6.11
C GLU A 89 -4.08 7.65 -5.98
N ALA A 90 -4.57 7.11 -7.10
CA ALA A 90 -5.62 6.11 -7.10
C ALA A 90 -5.19 4.81 -6.39
N LEU A 91 -3.98 4.32 -6.66
CA LEU A 91 -3.42 3.15 -5.98
C LEU A 91 -3.24 3.40 -4.48
N GLU A 92 -2.71 4.55 -4.09
CA GLU A 92 -2.59 4.93 -2.68
C GLU A 92 -3.96 4.99 -1.98
N ALA A 93 -4.96 5.59 -2.61
CA ALA A 93 -6.31 5.68 -2.06
C ALA A 93 -6.92 4.28 -1.88
N ALA A 94 -6.76 3.40 -2.89
CA ALA A 94 -7.23 2.02 -2.82
C ALA A 94 -6.52 1.21 -1.72
N MET A 95 -5.21 1.40 -1.54
CA MET A 95 -4.46 0.77 -0.45
C MET A 95 -4.92 1.26 0.93
N ARG A 96 -5.15 2.57 1.09
CA ARG A 96 -5.67 3.14 2.34
C ARG A 96 -7.04 2.57 2.67
N GLU A 97 -7.93 2.44 1.68
CA GLU A 97 -9.25 1.86 1.89
C GLU A 97 -9.18 0.37 2.24
N GLY A 98 -8.43 -0.43 1.47
CA GLY A 98 -8.23 -1.85 1.79
C GLY A 98 -7.63 -2.07 3.18
N PHE A 99 -6.75 -1.16 3.64
CA PHE A 99 -6.22 -1.23 5.00
C PHE A 99 -7.29 -0.94 6.07
N ARG A 100 -8.20 0.02 5.83
CA ARG A 100 -9.33 0.29 6.73
C ARG A 100 -10.27 -0.91 6.82
N GLU A 101 -10.60 -1.52 5.69
CA GLU A 101 -11.42 -2.72 5.63
C GLU A 101 -10.76 -3.88 6.40
N MET A 102 -9.48 -4.15 6.13
CA MET A 102 -8.69 -5.16 6.84
C MET A 102 -8.71 -4.93 8.36
N LYS A 103 -8.53 -3.70 8.83
CA LYS A 103 -8.55 -3.37 10.26
C LYS A 103 -9.93 -3.53 10.88
N THR A 104 -10.99 -3.24 10.13
CA THR A 104 -12.37 -3.48 10.56
C THR A 104 -12.61 -4.96 10.78
N VAL A 105 -12.22 -5.81 9.82
CA VAL A 105 -12.31 -7.27 9.91
C VAL A 105 -11.50 -7.80 11.09
N ALA A 106 -10.25 -7.34 11.25
CA ALA A 106 -9.37 -7.73 12.35
C ALA A 106 -9.98 -7.37 13.73
N THR A 107 -10.60 -6.20 13.84
CA THR A 107 -11.27 -5.76 15.08
C THR A 107 -12.46 -6.66 15.42
N VAL A 108 -13.29 -7.00 14.43
CA VAL A 108 -14.43 -7.91 14.62
C VAL A 108 -13.93 -9.31 15.02
N ALA A 109 -12.88 -9.82 14.38
CA ALA A 109 -12.28 -11.10 14.70
C ALA A 109 -11.71 -11.12 16.13
N ALA A 110 -11.02 -10.07 16.56
CA ALA A 110 -10.48 -9.95 17.91
C ALA A 110 -11.60 -9.95 18.98
N ARG A 111 -12.68 -9.20 18.74
CA ARG A 111 -13.86 -9.18 19.63
C ARG A 111 -14.54 -10.54 19.73
N ALA A 112 -14.67 -11.25 18.61
CA ALA A 112 -15.24 -12.60 18.59
C ALA A 112 -14.39 -13.58 19.41
N LYS A 113 -13.06 -13.55 19.24
CA LYS A 113 -12.12 -14.37 20.03
C LYS A 113 -12.22 -14.08 21.53
N LEU A 114 -12.28 -12.81 21.91
CA LEU A 114 -12.39 -12.41 23.31
C LEU A 114 -13.70 -12.90 23.95
N ARG A 115 -14.83 -12.78 23.25
CA ARG A 115 -16.12 -13.33 23.72
C ARG A 115 -16.04 -14.84 23.90
N ALA A 116 -15.52 -15.56 22.90
CA ALA A 116 -15.39 -17.01 22.99
C ALA A 116 -14.46 -17.45 24.14
N ALA A 117 -13.40 -16.69 24.43
CA ALA A 117 -12.53 -16.96 25.57
C ALA A 117 -13.25 -16.75 26.92
N ARG A 118 -14.02 -15.68 27.05
CA ARG A 118 -14.85 -15.41 28.24
C ARG A 118 -15.91 -16.48 28.46
N ASP A 119 -16.60 -16.88 27.39
CA ASP A 119 -17.63 -17.92 27.47
C ASP A 119 -17.03 -19.27 27.89
N ARG A 120 -15.81 -19.60 27.45
CA ARG A 120 -15.10 -20.81 27.91
C ARG A 120 -14.71 -20.71 29.38
N ALA A 121 -14.09 -19.61 29.78
CA ALA A 121 -13.70 -19.39 31.18
C ALA A 121 -14.91 -19.45 32.13
N ALA A 122 -16.06 -18.90 31.72
CA ALA A 122 -17.30 -18.96 32.49
C ALA A 122 -17.83 -20.40 32.64
N ARG A 123 -17.72 -21.23 31.59
CA ARG A 123 -18.12 -22.65 31.66
C ARG A 123 -17.16 -23.45 32.54
N GLU A 124 -15.86 -23.26 32.37
CA GLU A 124 -14.84 -23.92 33.19
C GLU A 124 -15.00 -23.58 34.68
N ALA A 125 -15.33 -22.32 35.01
CA ALA A 125 -15.65 -21.89 36.37
C ALA A 125 -16.90 -22.59 36.91
N ALA A 126 -17.99 -22.62 36.15
CA ALA A 126 -19.24 -23.28 36.55
C ALA A 126 -19.05 -24.79 36.77
N GLU A 127 -18.31 -25.46 35.89
CA GLU A 127 -17.96 -26.89 36.03
C GLU A 127 -17.11 -27.14 37.29
N THR A 128 -16.17 -26.24 37.59
CA THR A 128 -15.34 -26.32 38.80
C THR A 128 -16.18 -26.14 40.07
N ASP A 129 -17.07 -25.15 40.08
CA ASP A 129 -17.99 -24.91 41.20
C ASP A 129 -18.90 -26.12 41.45
N GLU A 130 -19.45 -26.71 40.39
CA GLU A 130 -20.27 -27.92 40.49
C GLU A 130 -19.49 -29.11 41.07
N MET A 131 -18.24 -29.31 40.65
CA MET A 131 -17.38 -30.35 41.23
C MET A 131 -17.08 -30.10 42.72
N VAL A 132 -16.86 -28.85 43.13
CA VAL A 132 -16.62 -28.49 44.54
C VAL A 132 -17.84 -28.82 45.39
N LEU A 133 -19.05 -28.45 44.93
CA LEU A 133 -20.30 -28.75 45.62
C LEU A 133 -20.54 -30.26 45.74
N LEU A 134 -20.30 -31.03 44.67
CA LEU A 134 -20.44 -32.50 44.66
C LEU A 134 -19.42 -33.21 45.56
N ARG A 135 -18.26 -32.60 45.81
CA ARG A 135 -17.26 -33.14 46.75
C ARG A 135 -17.68 -32.86 48.19
N TRP A 136 -18.10 -31.63 48.50
CA TRP A 136 -18.55 -31.26 49.84
C TRP A 136 -19.79 -32.05 50.28
N GLY A 137 -20.75 -32.29 49.39
CA GLY A 137 -21.93 -33.10 49.67
C GLY A 137 -21.67 -34.60 49.84
N ARG A 138 -20.45 -35.09 49.57
CA ARG A 138 -20.02 -36.47 49.83
C ARG A 138 -19.23 -36.64 51.13
N GLU A 139 -18.72 -35.54 51.68
CA GLU A 139 -17.95 -35.51 52.94
C GLU A 139 -18.84 -35.11 54.15
N SER A 140 -20.13 -34.80 53.92
CA SER A 140 -21.17 -34.55 54.93
C SER A 140 -22.11 -35.74 55.06
#